data_AF-A0A6S7H7V9-F1
#
_entry.id   AF-A0A6S7H7V9-F1
#
_cell.length_a   1.000
_cell.length_b   1.000
_cell.length_c   1.000
_cell.angle_alpha   90.00
_cell.angle_beta   90.00
_cell.angle_gamma   90.00
#
_symmetry.space_group_name_H-M   'P 1'
#
loop_
_entity.id
_entity.type
_entity.pdbx_description
1 polymer ?
#
loop_
_entity_poly.entity_id
_entity_poly.type
_entity_poly.pdbx_seq_one_letter_code
_entity_poly.pdbx_strand_id
1 'polypeptide(L)'
;MKEEEAKKAKKETLRKENWLMKGIVVKVVHKRLGEKYHKKKAVVKEVKELFTGIVKMVNGGDVLKIDQTHLETVIPAIGRLVLIVNGRYRGQKGTLIALDEKTFSTSVEIKEGEHRGRIVDKLPYEDISKLDT
;
A
#
# COMPACT_ATOMS: atom_id res chain seq x y z
N MET A 1 10.53 22.90 16.44
CA MET A 1 11.61 21.88 16.36
C MET A 1 11.34 20.71 17.30
N LYS A 2 11.44 20.83 18.63
CA LYS A 2 11.21 19.68 19.57
C LYS A 2 9.87 18.94 19.43
N GLU A 3 8.76 19.65 19.20
CA GLU A 3 7.45 19.01 19.05
C GLU A 3 7.28 18.29 17.71
N GLU A 4 7.93 18.81 16.66
CA GLU A 4 7.91 18.21 15.32
C GLU A 4 8.77 16.96 15.27
N GLU A 5 9.94 16.98 15.94
CA GLU A 5 10.79 15.81 16.16
C GLU A 5 10.08 14.74 17.00
N ALA A 6 9.37 15.10 18.06
CA ALA A 6 8.59 14.15 18.87
C ALA A 6 7.41 13.54 18.08
N LYS A 7 6.75 14.31 17.22
CA LYS A 7 5.70 13.81 16.30
C LYS A 7 6.27 12.91 15.22
N LYS A 8 7.47 13.21 14.70
CA LYS A 8 8.18 12.40 13.72
C LYS A 8 8.64 11.07 14.34
N ALA A 9 9.24 11.10 15.52
CA ALA A 9 9.62 9.92 16.28
C ALA A 9 8.41 9.03 16.63
N LYS A 10 7.29 9.60 17.09
CA LYS A 10 6.04 8.84 17.29
C LYS A 10 5.43 8.29 15.98
N LYS A 11 5.67 8.94 14.84
CA LYS A 11 5.27 8.41 13.52
C LYS A 11 6.14 7.22 13.12
N GLU A 12 7.44 7.28 13.41
CA GLU A 12 8.39 6.18 13.16
C GLU A 12 8.08 4.96 14.02
N THR A 13 7.73 5.12 15.31
CA THR A 13 7.36 3.99 16.17
C THR A 13 6.08 3.26 15.74
N LEU A 14 5.22 3.91 14.93
CA LEU A 14 4.01 3.31 14.38
C LEU A 14 4.24 2.61 13.03
N ARG A 15 5.40 2.84 12.41
CA ARG A 15 5.77 2.18 11.15
C ARG A 15 6.17 0.74 11.45
N LYS A 16 5.70 -0.19 10.63
CA LYS A 16 6.08 -1.61 10.72
C LYS A 16 6.85 -2.02 9.49
N GLU A 17 7.74 -3.01 9.63
CA GLU A 17 8.46 -3.58 8.49
C GLU A 17 7.53 -4.29 7.52
N ASN A 18 6.56 -5.06 8.06
CA ASN A 18 5.60 -5.76 7.24
C ASN A 18 4.51 -4.79 6.77
N TRP A 19 4.32 -4.56 5.47
CA TRP A 19 3.26 -3.68 4.95
C TRP A 19 2.19 -4.45 4.17
N LEU A 20 2.48 -5.69 3.78
CA LEU A 20 1.58 -6.45 2.95
C LEU A 20 0.24 -6.73 3.64
N MET A 21 -0.86 -6.52 2.92
CA MET A 21 -2.22 -6.74 3.42
C MET A 21 -3.08 -7.43 2.36
N LYS A 22 -4.05 -8.24 2.79
CA LYS A 22 -5.02 -8.88 1.89
C LYS A 22 -5.93 -7.84 1.24
N GLY A 23 -6.32 -8.09 -0.02
CA GLY A 23 -7.31 -7.29 -0.73
C GLY A 23 -6.76 -6.03 -1.40
N ILE A 24 -5.43 -5.89 -1.48
CA ILE A 24 -4.78 -4.83 -2.25
C ILE A 24 -4.22 -5.37 -3.56
N VAL A 25 -4.10 -4.47 -4.54
CA VAL A 25 -3.35 -4.71 -5.77
C VAL A 25 -1.89 -4.33 -5.54
N VAL A 26 -0.97 -5.17 -5.99
CA VAL A 26 0.47 -4.98 -5.94
C VAL A 26 1.07 -5.19 -7.33
N LYS A 27 2.30 -4.73 -7.53
CA LYS A 27 3.09 -4.97 -8.74
C LYS A 27 4.28 -5.86 -8.40
N VAL A 28 4.48 -6.91 -9.19
CA VAL A 28 5.63 -7.81 -9.02
C VAL A 28 6.86 -7.15 -9.65
N VAL A 29 7.92 -6.95 -8.85
CA VAL A 29 9.17 -6.31 -9.31
C VAL A 29 10.36 -7.26 -9.36
N HIS A 30 10.16 -8.53 -9.00
CA HIS A 30 11.22 -9.53 -9.01
C HIS A 30 11.47 -10.11 -10.40
N LYS A 31 12.60 -9.72 -11.00
CA LYS A 31 12.98 -10.09 -12.37
C LYS A 31 13.18 -11.60 -12.57
N ARG A 32 13.69 -12.33 -11.57
CA ARG A 32 14.04 -13.75 -11.71
C ARG A 32 12.85 -14.70 -11.74
N LEU A 33 11.64 -14.21 -11.43
CA LEU A 33 10.39 -14.96 -11.60
C LEU A 33 10.00 -15.08 -13.09
N GLY A 34 10.65 -14.33 -13.97
CA GLY A 34 10.42 -14.32 -15.41
C GLY A 34 9.67 -13.09 -15.89
N GLU A 35 9.91 -12.70 -17.14
CA GLU A 35 9.28 -11.53 -17.80
C GLU A 35 7.75 -11.62 -17.85
N LYS A 36 7.19 -12.85 -17.75
CA LYS A 36 5.75 -13.07 -17.62
C LYS A 36 5.14 -12.35 -16.42
N TYR A 37 5.85 -12.26 -15.30
CA TYR A 37 5.34 -11.68 -14.04
C TYR A 37 5.95 -10.31 -13.73
N HIS A 38 7.18 -10.05 -14.17
CA HIS A 38 7.87 -8.80 -13.90
C HIS A 38 7.07 -7.58 -14.43
N LYS A 39 6.91 -6.57 -13.57
CA LYS A 39 6.09 -5.36 -13.78
C LYS A 39 4.60 -5.61 -14.02
N LYS A 40 4.09 -6.82 -13.77
CA LYS A 40 2.66 -7.13 -13.86
C LYS A 40 1.98 -6.96 -12.51
N LYS A 41 0.68 -6.64 -12.55
CA LYS A 41 -0.16 -6.45 -11.37
C LYS A 41 -0.72 -7.78 -10.89
N ALA A 42 -0.80 -7.92 -9.58
CA ALA A 42 -1.40 -9.06 -8.89
C ALA A 42 -2.26 -8.56 -7.72
N VAL A 43 -3.21 -9.37 -7.29
CA VAL A 43 -4.01 -9.11 -6.10
C VAL A 43 -3.53 -10.00 -4.96
N VAL A 44 -3.29 -9.41 -3.79
CA VAL A 44 -2.98 -10.17 -2.57
C VAL A 44 -4.25 -10.85 -2.06
N LYS A 45 -4.30 -12.19 -2.14
CA LYS A 45 -5.43 -13.00 -1.65
C LYS A 45 -5.23 -13.49 -0.21
N GLU A 46 -3.98 -13.67 0.20
CA GLU A 46 -3.60 -14.06 1.57
C GLU A 46 -2.23 -13.46 1.93
N VAL A 47 -1.97 -13.26 3.23
CA VAL A 47 -0.64 -12.91 3.76
C VAL A 47 -0.28 -13.95 4.83
N LYS A 48 0.89 -14.58 4.67
CA LYS A 48 1.47 -15.59 5.56
C LYS A 48 2.68 -15.02 6.26
N GLU A 49 2.84 -15.35 7.54
CA GLU A 49 4.01 -14.97 8.35
C GLU A 49 4.31 -13.46 8.27
N LEU A 50 3.26 -12.63 8.14
CA LEU A 50 3.31 -11.16 8.01
C LEU A 50 3.93 -10.61 6.71
N PHE A 51 4.87 -11.30 6.06
CA PHE A 51 5.66 -10.77 4.95
C PHE A 51 5.37 -11.42 3.59
N THR A 52 4.88 -12.67 3.57
CA THR A 52 4.72 -13.43 2.33
C THR A 52 3.29 -13.34 1.81
N GLY A 53 3.11 -12.87 0.57
CA GLY A 53 1.83 -12.84 -0.11
C GLY A 53 1.55 -14.10 -0.92
N ILE A 54 0.31 -14.58 -0.83
CA ILE A 54 -0.28 -15.42 -1.90
C ILE A 54 -1.02 -14.47 -2.83
N VAL A 55 -0.43 -14.22 -3.99
CA VAL A 55 -0.93 -13.22 -4.96
C VAL A 55 -1.49 -13.90 -6.21
N LYS A 56 -2.63 -13.42 -6.70
CA LYS A 56 -3.22 -13.86 -7.97
C LYS A 56 -2.94 -12.82 -9.05
N MET A 57 -2.27 -13.20 -10.13
CA MET A 57 -1.99 -12.31 -11.26
C MET A 57 -3.30 -11.81 -11.87
N VAL A 58 -3.39 -10.50 -12.12
CA VAL A 58 -4.59 -9.89 -12.73
C VAL A 58 -4.79 -10.42 -14.15
N ASN A 59 -3.69 -10.66 -14.87
CA ASN A 59 -3.71 -11.22 -16.22
C ASN A 59 -3.20 -12.66 -16.16
N GLY A 60 -4.03 -13.63 -16.55
CA GLY A 60 -3.65 -15.05 -16.64
C GLY A 60 -3.98 -15.91 -15.43
N GLY A 61 -4.43 -15.33 -14.30
CA GLY A 61 -4.98 -16.08 -13.16
C GLY A 61 -3.98 -16.87 -12.32
N ASP A 62 -2.71 -16.93 -12.73
CA ASP A 62 -1.63 -17.60 -11.99
C ASP A 62 -1.56 -17.12 -10.54
N VAL A 63 -1.21 -18.04 -9.64
CA VAL A 63 -1.04 -17.75 -8.22
C VAL A 63 0.42 -17.94 -7.83
N LEU A 64 1.00 -16.94 -7.16
CA LEU A 64 2.39 -16.91 -6.73
C LEU A 64 2.48 -16.77 -5.21
N LYS A 65 3.43 -17.46 -4.59
CA LYS A 65 3.89 -17.20 -3.22
C LYS A 65 5.12 -16.30 -3.32
N ILE A 66 5.04 -15.08 -2.83
CA ILE A 66 6.09 -14.06 -3.03
C ILE A 66 6.25 -13.17 -1.80
N ASP A 67 7.49 -12.90 -1.43
CA ASP A 67 7.81 -12.01 -0.31
C ASP A 67 7.51 -10.54 -0.66
N GLN A 68 7.12 -9.73 0.33
CA GLN A 68 6.82 -8.32 0.13
C GLN A 68 7.99 -7.51 -0.47
N THR A 69 9.25 -7.91 -0.25
CA THR A 69 10.45 -7.27 -0.83
C THR A 69 10.51 -7.37 -2.36
N HIS A 70 9.65 -8.21 -2.94
CA HIS A 70 9.53 -8.45 -4.37
C HIS A 70 8.23 -7.87 -4.95
N LEU A 71 7.52 -7.09 -4.13
CA LEU A 71 6.28 -6.41 -4.46
C LEU A 71 6.43 -4.90 -4.29
N GLU A 72 5.65 -4.16 -5.05
CA GLU A 72 5.51 -2.72 -4.95
C GLU A 72 4.02 -2.39 -4.79
N THR A 73 3.69 -1.37 -4.00
CA THR A 73 2.31 -0.87 -3.92
C THR A 73 1.86 -0.31 -5.27
N VAL A 74 0.56 -0.22 -5.50
CA VAL A 74 -0.01 0.32 -6.73
C VAL A 74 -0.86 1.54 -6.39
N ILE A 75 -0.44 2.71 -6.87
CA ILE A 75 -1.25 3.94 -6.76
C ILE A 75 -2.33 3.90 -7.86
N PRO A 76 -3.63 3.94 -7.51
CA PRO A 76 -4.69 4.00 -8.52
C PRO A 76 -4.86 5.43 -9.06
N ALA A 77 -5.80 5.61 -9.99
CA ALA A 77 -6.24 6.95 -10.38
C ALA A 77 -6.89 7.69 -9.21
N ILE A 78 -6.84 9.02 -9.24
CA ILE A 78 -7.56 9.89 -8.30
C ILE A 78 -9.07 9.54 -8.30
N GLY A 79 -9.70 9.62 -7.14
CA GLY A 79 -11.10 9.23 -6.92
C GLY A 79 -11.31 7.73 -6.69
N ARG A 80 -10.26 6.90 -6.73
CA ARG A 80 -10.35 5.46 -6.48
C ARG A 80 -10.00 5.08 -5.04
N LEU A 81 -10.50 3.91 -4.63
CA LEU A 81 -10.28 3.35 -3.30
C LEU A 81 -8.86 2.81 -3.12
N VAL A 82 -8.29 3.12 -1.96
CA VAL A 82 -6.99 2.64 -1.49
C VAL A 82 -7.11 2.11 -0.07
N LEU A 83 -6.18 1.24 0.29
CA LEU A 83 -5.91 0.86 1.68
C LEU A 83 -4.62 1.54 2.14
N ILE A 84 -4.63 2.14 3.31
CA ILE A 84 -3.42 2.58 3.98
C ILE A 84 -2.77 1.36 4.62
N VAL A 85 -1.57 1.01 4.18
CA VAL A 85 -0.88 -0.24 4.55
C VAL A 85 0.19 -0.06 5.62
N ASN A 86 0.53 1.19 5.99
CA ASN A 86 1.50 1.46 7.03
C ASN A 86 1.26 2.79 7.77
N GLY A 87 2.05 3.03 8.81
CA GLY A 87 1.97 4.23 9.64
C GLY A 87 0.69 4.33 10.47
N ARG A 88 0.40 5.54 10.97
CA ARG A 88 -0.67 5.81 11.94
C ARG A 88 -2.07 5.37 11.49
N TYR A 89 -2.36 5.44 10.20
CA TYR A 89 -3.68 5.15 9.64
C TYR A 89 -3.76 3.78 8.98
N ARG A 90 -2.78 2.91 9.23
CA ARG A 90 -2.76 1.54 8.71
C ARG A 90 -4.07 0.80 8.94
N GLY A 91 -4.53 0.10 7.92
CA GLY A 91 -5.78 -0.67 7.91
C GLY A 91 -7.01 0.15 7.53
N GLN A 92 -6.90 1.48 7.44
CA GLN A 92 -8.02 2.33 7.04
C GLN A 92 -8.13 2.40 5.52
N LYS A 93 -9.38 2.30 5.04
CA LYS A 93 -9.71 2.53 3.63
C LYS A 93 -9.96 4.01 3.40
N GLY A 94 -9.58 4.47 2.22
CA GLY A 94 -9.83 5.84 1.82
C GLY A 94 -9.93 6.01 0.31
N THR A 95 -10.24 7.23 -0.11
CA THR A 95 -10.22 7.63 -1.51
C THR A 95 -8.98 8.45 -1.78
N LEU A 96 -8.24 8.12 -2.83
CA LEU A 96 -7.12 8.92 -3.29
C LEU A 96 -7.62 10.25 -3.83
N ILE A 97 -7.18 11.37 -3.26
CA ILE A 97 -7.62 12.72 -3.63
C ILE A 97 -6.57 13.42 -4.50
N ALA A 98 -5.29 13.24 -4.18
CA ALA A 98 -4.18 13.86 -4.90
C ALA A 98 -2.92 13.01 -4.79
N LEU A 99 -1.98 13.26 -5.71
CA LEU A 99 -0.63 12.72 -5.69
C LEU A 99 0.37 13.84 -6.01
N ASP A 100 1.54 13.76 -5.38
CA ASP A 100 2.68 14.64 -5.61
C ASP A 100 3.89 13.77 -5.97
N GLU A 101 4.22 13.77 -7.27
CA GLU A 101 5.33 12.99 -7.80
C GLU A 101 6.70 13.51 -7.37
N LYS A 102 6.81 14.80 -7.00
CA LYS A 102 8.09 15.37 -6.54
C LYS A 102 8.47 14.82 -5.17
N THR A 103 7.48 14.59 -4.32
CA THR A 103 7.68 14.08 -2.95
C THR A 103 7.31 12.60 -2.80
N PHE A 104 6.89 11.94 -3.89
CA PHE A 104 6.39 10.56 -3.89
C PHE A 104 5.33 10.32 -2.81
N SER A 105 4.39 11.27 -2.71
CA SER A 105 3.37 11.27 -1.65
C SER A 105 1.96 11.52 -2.17
N THR A 106 0.96 11.17 -1.35
CA THR A 106 -0.46 11.24 -1.70
C THR A 106 -1.27 11.89 -0.59
N SER A 107 -2.47 12.33 -0.97
CA SER A 107 -3.52 12.75 -0.04
C SER A 107 -4.68 11.78 -0.13
N VAL A 108 -5.10 11.24 1.01
CA VAL A 108 -6.18 10.25 1.09
C VAL A 108 -7.26 10.73 2.06
N GLU A 109 -8.51 10.72 1.61
CA GLU A 109 -9.68 10.95 2.46
C GLU A 109 -10.17 9.62 3.05
N ILE A 110 -10.15 9.48 4.38
CA ILE A 110 -10.57 8.27 5.08
C ILE A 110 -12.09 8.09 4.94
N LYS A 111 -12.54 6.88 4.58
CA LYS A 111 -13.96 6.60 4.33
C LYS A 111 -14.69 5.88 5.45
N GLU A 112 -13.97 5.30 6.42
CA GLU A 112 -14.54 4.43 7.46
C GLU A 112 -13.92 4.72 8.84
N GLY A 113 -14.61 4.33 9.92
CA GLY A 113 -14.10 4.42 11.29
C GLY A 113 -14.12 5.82 11.90
N GLU A 114 -13.43 5.97 13.05
CA GLU A 114 -13.38 7.20 13.86
C GLU A 114 -12.83 8.42 13.09
N HIS A 115 -12.00 8.19 12.07
CA HIS A 115 -11.37 9.23 11.28
C HIS A 115 -12.07 9.49 9.94
N ARG A 116 -13.29 8.99 9.73
CA ARG A 116 -14.05 9.21 8.50
C ARG A 116 -14.15 10.70 8.15
N GLY A 117 -13.92 11.01 6.87
CA GLY A 117 -13.91 12.37 6.32
C GLY A 117 -12.59 13.12 6.51
N ARG A 118 -11.65 12.59 7.31
CA ARG A 118 -10.34 13.20 7.49
C ARG A 118 -9.50 13.03 6.22
N ILE A 119 -8.90 14.12 5.77
CA ILE A 119 -7.84 14.12 4.75
C ILE A 119 -6.50 13.91 5.44
N VAL A 120 -5.75 12.91 4.99
CA VAL A 120 -4.39 12.63 5.41
C VAL A 120 -3.46 12.95 4.26
N ASP A 121 -2.75 14.07 4.38
CA ASP A 121 -1.76 14.53 3.41
C ASP A 121 -0.38 13.92 3.64
N LYS A 122 0.44 13.97 2.59
CA LYS A 122 1.84 13.54 2.59
C LYS A 122 2.02 12.08 3.01
N LEU A 123 1.11 11.20 2.58
CA LEU A 123 1.26 9.75 2.72
C LEU A 123 2.21 9.23 1.63
N PRO A 124 3.36 8.64 1.98
CA PRO A 124 4.28 8.04 1.01
C PRO A 124 3.58 7.01 0.12
N TYR A 125 4.05 6.85 -1.13
CA TYR A 125 3.51 5.84 -2.04
C TYR A 125 3.57 4.42 -1.47
N GLU A 126 4.62 4.09 -0.71
CA GLU A 126 4.76 2.80 -0.03
C GLU A 126 3.75 2.55 1.10
N ASP A 127 3.08 3.61 1.59
CA ASP A 127 2.12 3.51 2.70
C ASP A 127 0.67 3.32 2.23
N ILE A 128 0.42 3.32 0.91
CA ILE A 128 -0.93 3.12 0.36
C ILE A 128 -0.90 2.17 -0.83
N SER A 129 -1.96 1.40 -1.02
CA SER A 129 -2.13 0.62 -2.25
C SER A 129 -3.58 0.55 -2.70
N LYS A 130 -3.79 0.44 -4.01
CA LYS A 130 -5.10 0.26 -4.63
C LYS A 130 -5.82 -0.92 -4.00
N LEU A 131 -7.09 -0.71 -3.65
CA LEU A 131 -7.95 -1.79 -3.17
C LEU A 131 -8.47 -2.63 -4.36
N ASP A 132 -8.51 -3.96 -4.21
CA ASP A 132 -9.19 -4.89 -5.12
C ASP A 132 -10.69 -4.85 -4.78
N THR A 133 -11.46 -4.15 -5.61
CA THR A 133 -12.92 -3.98 -5.50
C THR A 133 -13.60 -4.42 -6.76
#